data_AF-M0CG18-F1
#
_entry.id   AF-M0CG18-F1
#
_cell.length_a   1.000
_cell.length_b   1.000
_cell.length_c   1.000
_cell.angle_alpha   90.00
_cell.angle_beta   90.00
_cell.angle_gamma   90.00
#
_symmetry.space_group_name_H-M   'P 1'
#
loop_
_entity.id
_entity.type
_entity.pdbx_description
1 polymer ?
#
loop_
_entity_poly.entity_id
_entity_poly.type
_entity_poly.pdbx_seq_one_letter_code
_entity_poly.pdbx_strand_id
1 'polypeptide(L)'
;MHSSDRDRIVLAAVVFAVLFSQLLLYPGVSTLVDALGADAATSAFAATDLDASMWFLVAEFAGYVAFVGVWGAASDITGRRTPFIVAGALAGAASYAALAAVPAIGSIPFEGVLLMRFVQGAMTIGAFSLTMTMLMDLELSLIH
;
A
#
# COMPACT_ATOMS: atom_id res chain seq x y z
N MET A 1 -9.54 -29.03 -9.10
CA MET A 1 -8.58 -27.92 -8.99
C MET A 1 -7.30 -28.49 -8.42
N HIS A 2 -6.20 -28.38 -9.14
CA HIS A 2 -4.89 -28.74 -8.62
C HIS A 2 -4.47 -27.71 -7.54
N SER A 3 -3.55 -28.07 -6.65
CA SER A 3 -3.09 -27.15 -5.60
C SER A 3 -2.53 -25.84 -6.19
N SER A 4 -1.86 -25.93 -7.35
CA SER A 4 -1.34 -24.78 -8.10
C SER A 4 -2.45 -23.81 -8.55
N ASP A 5 -3.61 -24.30 -8.97
CA ASP A 5 -4.74 -23.46 -9.38
C ASP A 5 -5.24 -22.62 -8.20
N ARG A 6 -5.34 -23.25 -7.03
CA ARG A 6 -5.80 -22.58 -5.81
C ARG A 6 -4.80 -21.50 -5.38
N ASP A 7 -3.51 -21.81 -5.38
CA ASP A 7 -2.47 -20.87 -4.98
C ASP A 7 -2.43 -19.67 -5.94
N ARG A 8 -2.58 -19.90 -7.25
CA ARG A 8 -2.69 -18.83 -8.25
C ARG A 8 -3.89 -17.92 -8.01
N ILE A 9 -5.06 -18.48 -7.70
CA ILE A 9 -6.28 -17.70 -7.40
C ILE A 9 -6.08 -16.84 -6.14
N VAL A 10 -5.47 -17.40 -5.09
CA VAL A 10 -5.22 -16.66 -3.84
C VAL A 10 -4.26 -15.50 -4.09
N LEU A 11 -3.16 -15.73 -4.79
CA LEU A 11 -2.21 -14.67 -5.13
C LEU A 11 -2.83 -13.61 -6.05
N ALA A 12 -3.61 -14.02 -7.05
CA ALA A 12 -4.34 -13.08 -7.91
C ALA A 12 -5.34 -12.23 -7.11
N ALA A 13 -6.01 -12.81 -6.11
CA ALA A 13 -6.90 -12.07 -5.21
C ALA A 13 -6.14 -11.05 -4.36
N VAL A 14 -4.92 -11.36 -3.90
CA VAL A 14 -4.05 -10.40 -3.19
C VAL A 14 -3.66 -9.24 -4.11
N VAL A 15 -3.22 -9.53 -5.34
CA VAL A 15 -2.92 -8.50 -6.35
C VAL A 15 -4.13 -7.61 -6.60
N PHE A 16 -5.31 -8.22 -6.83
CA PHE A 16 -6.56 -7.50 -7.02
C PHE A 16 -6.88 -6.60 -5.83
N ALA A 17 -6.83 -7.11 -4.61
CA ALA A 17 -7.15 -6.35 -3.41
C ALA A 17 -6.23 -5.14 -3.23
N VAL A 18 -4.94 -5.30 -3.49
CA VAL A 18 -3.96 -4.20 -3.44
C VAL A 18 -4.27 -3.14 -4.50
N LEU A 19 -4.39 -3.54 -5.77
CA LEU A 19 -4.64 -2.60 -6.87
C LEU A 19 -5.99 -1.90 -6.72
N PHE A 20 -7.02 -2.64 -6.31
CA PHE A 20 -8.36 -2.10 -6.07
C PHE A 20 -8.33 -1.07 -4.95
N SER A 21 -7.65 -1.37 -3.83
CA SER A 21 -7.55 -0.44 -2.71
C SER A 21 -6.83 0.84 -3.10
N GLN A 22 -5.76 0.76 -3.89
CA GLN A 22 -5.05 1.94 -4.40
C GLN A 22 -5.94 2.79 -5.33
N LEU A 23 -6.60 2.14 -6.29
CA LEU A 23 -7.46 2.82 -7.25
C LEU A 23 -8.68 3.47 -6.62
N LEU A 24 -9.21 2.89 -5.53
CA LEU A 24 -10.40 3.41 -4.86
C LEU A 24 -10.19 4.84 -4.32
N LEU A 25 -8.96 5.21 -3.95
CA LEU A 25 -8.67 6.52 -3.38
C LEU A 25 -8.56 7.61 -4.46
N TYR A 26 -8.17 7.28 -5.69
CA TYR A 26 -7.82 8.27 -6.72
C TYR A 26 -8.97 9.19 -7.19
N PRO A 27 -10.22 8.70 -7.39
CA PRO A 27 -11.31 9.55 -7.87
C PRO A 27 -11.72 10.68 -6.90
N GLY A 28 -11.42 10.54 -5.60
CA GLY A 28 -11.86 11.45 -4.55
C GLY A 28 -10.74 11.99 -3.67
N VAL A 29 -9.49 11.99 -4.15
CA VAL A 29 -8.34 12.39 -3.32
C VAL A 29 -8.48 13.79 -2.77
N SER A 30 -8.96 14.76 -3.55
CA SER A 30 -9.15 16.15 -3.07
C SER A 30 -10.08 16.19 -1.86
N THR A 31 -11.28 15.62 -1.99
CA THR A 31 -12.24 15.52 -0.88
C THR A 31 -11.68 14.73 0.31
N LEU A 32 -10.86 13.71 0.06
CA LEU A 32 -10.21 12.92 1.09
C LEU A 32 -9.17 13.73 1.86
N VAL A 33 -8.27 14.44 1.18
CA VAL A 33 -7.23 15.26 1.85
C VAL A 33 -7.85 16.41 2.64
N ASP A 34 -8.92 17.03 2.12
CA ASP A 34 -9.69 18.04 2.83
C ASP A 34 -10.28 17.48 4.13
N ALA A 35 -10.93 16.31 4.06
CA ALA A 35 -11.49 15.63 5.22
C ALA A 35 -10.43 15.16 6.22
N LEU A 36 -9.19 14.97 5.77
CA LEU A 36 -8.03 14.59 6.58
C LEU A 36 -7.28 15.81 7.15
N GLY A 37 -7.80 17.02 6.97
CA GLY A 37 -7.26 18.23 7.57
C GLY A 37 -6.16 18.90 6.74
N ALA A 38 -6.17 18.74 5.42
CA ALA A 38 -5.35 19.56 4.53
C ALA A 38 -5.81 21.03 4.61
N ASP A 39 -5.11 21.83 5.41
CA ASP A 39 -5.38 23.26 5.59
C ASP A 39 -4.10 24.09 5.31
N ALA A 40 -4.20 24.98 4.33
CA ALA A 40 -3.14 25.89 3.90
C ALA A 40 -2.60 26.79 5.03
N ALA A 41 -3.39 27.07 6.06
CA ALA A 41 -2.96 27.85 7.21
C ALA A 41 -2.01 27.08 8.14
N THR A 42 -2.03 25.74 8.07
CA THR A 42 -1.35 24.86 9.03
C THR A 42 -0.28 23.97 8.40
N SER A 43 -0.34 23.72 7.09
CA SER A 43 0.53 22.79 6.38
C SER A 43 1.18 23.43 5.17
N ALA A 44 2.51 23.28 5.07
CA ALA A 44 3.28 23.72 3.90
C ALA A 44 3.02 22.84 2.65
N PHE A 45 2.43 21.65 2.85
CA PHE A 45 2.12 20.70 1.79
C PHE A 45 0.69 20.82 1.27
N ALA A 46 -0.13 21.69 1.90
CA ALA A 46 -1.54 21.88 1.57
C ALA A 46 -1.86 23.33 1.17
N ALA A 47 -0.92 24.00 0.47
CA ALA A 47 -1.14 25.37 -0.02
C ALA A 47 -2.35 25.45 -0.98
N THR A 48 -2.61 24.38 -1.72
CA THR A 48 -3.81 24.15 -2.53
C THR A 48 -4.27 22.69 -2.40
N ASP A 49 -5.52 22.41 -2.74
CA ASP A 49 -6.06 21.03 -2.78
C ASP A 49 -5.26 20.14 -3.74
N LEU A 50 -4.72 20.74 -4.81
CA LEU A 50 -3.85 20.05 -5.78
C LEU A 50 -2.51 19.67 -5.14
N ASP A 51 -1.89 20.58 -4.38
CA ASP A 51 -0.64 20.31 -3.66
C ASP A 51 -0.84 19.22 -2.61
N ALA A 52 -1.92 19.30 -1.83
CA ALA A 52 -2.27 18.30 -0.82
C ALA A 52 -2.46 16.92 -1.45
N SER A 53 -3.23 16.85 -2.55
CA SER A 53 -3.46 15.61 -3.30
C SER A 53 -2.17 15.04 -3.88
N MET A 54 -1.31 15.89 -4.44
CA MET A 54 0.00 15.49 -4.97
C MET A 54 0.88 14.90 -3.87
N TRP A 55 1.07 15.61 -2.76
CA TRP A 55 1.93 15.16 -1.67
C TRP A 55 1.42 13.90 -1.00
N PHE A 56 0.10 13.73 -0.92
CA PHE A 56 -0.54 12.52 -0.42
C PHE A 56 -0.20 11.27 -1.27
N LEU A 57 -0.13 11.42 -2.60
CA LEU A 57 0.31 10.36 -3.51
C LEU A 57 1.83 10.17 -3.49
N VAL A 58 2.59 11.26 -3.49
CA VAL A 58 4.07 11.23 -3.44
C VAL A 58 4.55 10.51 -2.19
N ALA A 59 3.91 10.73 -1.03
CA ALA A 59 4.25 10.05 0.21
C ALA A 59 4.09 8.53 0.08
N GLU A 60 2.98 8.06 -0.49
CA GLU A 60 2.73 6.64 -0.76
C GLU A 60 3.78 6.04 -1.69
N PHE A 61 4.02 6.67 -2.85
CA PHE A 61 4.99 6.17 -3.83
C PHE A 61 6.43 6.24 -3.34
N ALA A 62 6.78 7.23 -2.52
CA ALA A 62 8.09 7.29 -1.85
C ALA A 62 8.29 6.08 -0.93
N GLY A 63 7.24 5.67 -0.20
CA GLY A 63 7.22 4.44 0.58
C GLY A 63 7.44 3.20 -0.29
N TYR A 64 6.79 3.12 -1.46
CA TYR A 64 6.98 2.03 -2.42
C TYR A 64 8.44 1.88 -2.84
N VAL A 65 9.02 2.97 -3.34
CA VAL A 65 10.38 2.98 -3.87
C VAL A 65 11.40 2.67 -2.77
N ALA A 66 11.21 3.22 -1.58
CA ALA A 66 12.14 3.01 -0.46
C ALA A 66 12.13 1.56 0.06
N PHE A 67 10.97 0.88 0.08
CA PHE A 67 10.83 -0.42 0.75
C PHE A 67 10.70 -1.62 -0.19
N VAL A 68 10.50 -1.43 -1.50
CA VAL A 68 10.41 -2.56 -2.43
C VAL A 68 11.61 -3.50 -2.35
N GLY A 69 12.84 -2.94 -2.31
CA GLY A 69 14.07 -3.71 -2.17
C GLY A 69 14.24 -4.31 -0.78
N VAL A 70 13.74 -3.63 0.27
CA VAL A 70 13.80 -4.11 1.66
C VAL A 70 12.99 -5.39 1.82
N TRP A 71 11.77 -5.43 1.29
CA TRP A 71 10.93 -6.63 1.34
C TRP A 71 11.51 -7.78 0.52
N GLY A 72 12.07 -7.49 -0.67
CA GLY A 72 12.78 -8.48 -1.47
C GLY A 72 13.94 -9.11 -0.68
N ALA A 73 14.86 -8.28 -0.18
CA ALA A 73 16.00 -8.75 0.59
C ALA A 73 15.60 -9.52 1.86
N ALA A 74 14.61 -9.02 2.62
CA ALA A 74 14.14 -9.69 3.84
C ALA A 74 13.51 -11.06 3.56
N SER A 75 12.71 -11.15 2.49
CA SER A 75 12.13 -12.42 2.05
C SER A 75 13.20 -13.41 1.57
N ASP A 76 14.21 -12.92 0.85
CA ASP A 76 15.28 -13.78 0.30
C ASP A 76 16.19 -14.33 1.41
N ILE A 77 16.56 -13.50 2.39
CA ILE A 77 17.38 -13.93 3.54
C ILE A 77 16.67 -15.02 4.36
N THR A 78 15.35 -14.93 4.50
CA THR A 78 14.57 -15.90 5.27
C THR A 78 14.15 -17.13 4.45
N GLY A 79 14.29 -17.09 3.13
CA GLY A 79 13.90 -18.16 2.21
C GLY A 79 12.39 -18.45 2.19
N ARG A 80 11.54 -17.56 2.74
CA ARG A 80 10.09 -17.76 2.86
C ARG A 80 9.34 -16.52 2.42
N ARG A 81 8.58 -16.59 1.32
CA ARG A 81 7.83 -15.45 0.76
C ARG A 81 6.45 -15.24 1.37
N THR A 82 5.71 -16.33 1.61
CA THR A 82 4.33 -16.29 2.12
C THR A 82 4.14 -15.48 3.40
N PRO A 83 4.97 -15.62 4.47
CA PRO A 83 4.73 -14.85 5.70
C PRO A 83 4.91 -13.34 5.49
N PHE A 84 5.81 -12.92 4.60
CA PHE A 84 6.02 -11.50 4.27
C PHE A 84 4.88 -10.94 3.43
N ILE A 85 4.33 -11.72 2.50
CA ILE A 85 3.10 -11.36 1.75
C ILE A 85 1.96 -11.11 2.72
N VAL A 86 1.71 -12.05 3.65
CA VAL A 86 0.63 -11.93 4.64
C VAL A 86 0.86 -10.73 5.57
N ALA A 87 2.08 -10.55 6.06
CA ALA A 87 2.42 -9.41 6.92
C ALA A 87 2.19 -8.08 6.21
N GLY A 88 2.69 -7.94 4.97
CA GLY A 88 2.48 -6.73 4.16
C GLY A 88 1.01 -6.48 3.84
N ALA A 89 0.24 -7.53 3.51
CA ALA A 89 -1.17 -7.41 3.18
C ALA A 89 -2.01 -7.00 4.40
N LEU A 90 -1.75 -7.61 5.57
CA LEU A 90 -2.43 -7.25 6.81
C LEU A 90 -2.06 -5.85 7.28
N ALA A 91 -0.77 -5.50 7.23
CA ALA A 91 -0.31 -4.17 7.60
C ALA A 91 -0.86 -3.09 6.64
N GLY A 92 -0.91 -3.38 5.34
CA GLY A 92 -1.54 -2.53 4.33
C GLY A 92 -3.04 -2.34 4.62
N ALA A 93 -3.79 -3.43 4.81
CA ALA A 93 -5.21 -3.36 5.15
C ALA A 93 -5.47 -2.58 6.45
N ALA A 94 -4.67 -2.83 7.49
CA ALA A 94 -4.74 -2.10 8.76
C ALA A 94 -4.46 -0.60 8.56
N SER A 95 -3.52 -0.24 7.70
CA SER A 95 -3.23 1.16 7.40
C SER A 95 -4.38 1.85 6.65
N TYR A 96 -5.05 1.17 5.70
CA TYR A 96 -6.27 1.71 5.08
C TYR A 96 -7.40 1.91 6.09
N ALA A 97 -7.61 0.94 6.99
CA ALA A 97 -8.62 1.05 8.04
C ALA A 97 -8.32 2.20 9.01
N ALA A 98 -7.04 2.34 9.39
CA ALA A 98 -6.61 3.43 10.25
C ALA A 98 -6.76 4.79 9.55
N LEU A 99 -6.52 4.88 8.23
CA LEU A 99 -6.65 6.12 7.46
C LEU A 99 -8.11 6.58 7.46
N ALA A 100 -9.04 5.65 7.29
CA ALA A 100 -10.47 5.91 7.36
C ALA A 100 -10.93 6.36 8.77
N ALA A 101 -10.20 5.98 9.82
CA ALA A 101 -10.50 6.37 11.20
C ALA A 101 -9.95 7.77 11.58
N VAL A 102 -9.03 8.35 10.81
CA VAL A 102 -8.39 9.64 11.12
C VAL A 102 -9.41 10.76 11.40
N PRO A 103 -10.45 10.98 10.57
CA PRO A 103 -11.41 12.06 10.83
C PRO A 103 -12.19 11.89 12.13
N ALA A 104 -12.37 10.65 12.62
CA ALA A 104 -13.08 10.37 13.87
C ALA A 104 -12.21 10.61 15.12
N ILE A 105 -10.88 10.59 14.97
CA ILE A 105 -9.90 10.78 16.06
C ILE A 105 -9.55 12.27 16.22
N GLY A 106 -9.69 13.08 15.17
CA GLY A 106 -9.83 14.55 15.25
C GLY A 106 -8.59 15.37 15.60
N SER A 107 -7.39 14.78 15.65
CA SER A 107 -6.19 15.49 16.14
C SER A 107 -4.89 15.20 15.38
N ILE A 108 -4.95 14.63 14.18
CA ILE A 108 -3.74 14.29 13.41
C ILE A 108 -3.45 15.43 12.43
N PRO A 109 -2.25 16.07 12.49
CA PRO A 109 -1.87 17.06 11.49
C PRO A 109 -1.69 16.42 10.11
N PHE A 110 -1.82 17.20 9.05
CA PHE A 110 -1.71 16.69 7.68
C PHE A 110 -0.38 15.97 7.41
N GLU A 111 0.73 16.43 7.99
CA GLU A 111 2.03 15.77 7.90
C GLU A 111 2.03 14.37 8.54
N GLY A 112 1.25 14.18 9.61
CA GLY A 112 1.03 12.87 10.21
C GLY A 112 0.28 11.93 9.27
N VAL A 113 -0.68 12.45 8.51
CA VAL A 113 -1.38 11.73 7.45
C VAL A 113 -0.42 11.37 6.30
N LEU A 114 0.50 12.27 5.92
CA LEU A 114 1.53 11.98 4.92
C LEU A 114 2.49 10.87 5.39
N LEU A 115 2.92 10.89 6.66
CA LEU A 115 3.73 9.81 7.23
C LEU A 115 2.98 8.48 7.22
N MET A 116 1.69 8.52 7.57
CA MET A 116 0.83 7.35 7.51
C MET A 116 0.72 6.80 6.08
N ARG A 117 0.59 7.68 5.08
CA ARG A 117 0.61 7.30 3.67
C ARG A 117 1.93 6.69 3.24
N PHE A 118 3.04 7.22 3.71
CA PHE A 118 4.36 6.64 3.48
C PHE A 118 4.47 5.22 4.07
N VAL A 119 4.01 5.02 5.30
CA VAL A 119 4.01 3.69 5.95
C VAL A 119 3.06 2.72 5.23
N GLN A 120 1.85 3.16 4.90
CA GLN A 120 0.91 2.39 4.07
C GLN A 120 1.55 1.97 2.75
N GLY A 121 2.27 2.90 2.12
CA GLY A 121 3.09 2.66 0.95
C GLY A 121 4.07 1.50 1.18
N ALA A 122 4.95 1.69 2.16
CA ALA A 122 5.97 0.71 2.52
C ALA A 122 5.41 -0.70 2.79
N MET A 123 4.22 -0.83 3.39
CA MET A 123 3.60 -2.14 3.67
C MET A 123 2.96 -2.76 2.42
N THR A 124 2.26 -1.96 1.63
CA THR A 124 1.49 -2.43 0.46
C THR A 124 2.40 -2.92 -0.66
N ILE A 125 3.56 -2.26 -0.87
CA ILE A 125 4.52 -2.70 -1.89
C ILE A 125 5.11 -4.07 -1.60
N GLY A 126 5.32 -4.41 -0.31
CA GLY A 126 5.85 -5.71 0.09
C GLY A 126 4.90 -6.86 -0.26
N ALA A 127 3.60 -6.66 -0.02
CA ALA A 127 2.59 -7.64 -0.42
C ALA A 127 2.52 -7.79 -1.94
N PHE A 128 2.47 -6.67 -2.67
CA PHE A 128 2.34 -6.68 -4.12
C PHE A 128 3.54 -7.32 -4.83
N SER A 129 4.76 -6.86 -4.51
CA SER A 129 5.98 -7.30 -5.20
C SER A 129 6.24 -8.78 -5.00
N LEU A 130 6.16 -9.27 -3.76
CA LEU A 130 6.42 -10.68 -3.43
C LEU A 130 5.33 -11.60 -3.99
N THR A 131 4.08 -11.14 -4.06
CA THR A 131 2.99 -11.88 -4.71
C THR A 131 3.25 -12.03 -6.20
N MET A 132 3.69 -10.96 -6.88
CA MET A 132 4.09 -11.03 -8.29
C MET A 132 5.26 -11.98 -8.50
N THR A 133 6.28 -11.97 -7.63
CA THR A 133 7.39 -12.92 -7.72
C THR A 133 6.92 -14.37 -7.57
N MET A 134 6.03 -14.64 -6.62
CA MET A 134 5.48 -15.99 -6.43
C MET A 134 4.60 -16.44 -7.61
N LEU A 135 3.84 -15.53 -8.22
CA LEU A 135 3.06 -15.83 -9.44
C LEU A 135 3.97 -16.20 -10.61
N MET A 136 5.07 -15.47 -10.82
CA MET A 136 6.05 -15.80 -11.87
C MET A 136 6.66 -17.19 -11.65
N ASP A 137 7.03 -17.53 -10.42
CA ASP A 137 7.59 -18.85 -10.09
C ASP A 137 6.60 -20.00 -10.34
N LEU A 138 5.31 -19.78 -10.06
CA LEU A 138 4.25 -20.77 -10.34
C LEU A 138 4.09 -21.02 -11.85
N GLU A 139 4.18 -19.99 -12.69
CA GLU A 139 4.10 -20.17 -14.15
C GLU A 139 5.31 -20.93 -14.70
N LEU A 140 6.52 -20.65 -14.22
CA LEU A 140 7.74 -21.36 -14.61
C LEU A 140 7.68 -22.86 -14.28
N SER A 141 7.04 -23.23 -13.16
CA SER A 141 6.88 -24.63 -12.76
C SER A 141 5.93 -25.47 -13.64
N LEU A 142 5.09 -24.82 -14.46
CA LEU A 142 4.15 -25.48 -15.36
C LEU A 142 4.72 -25.74 -16.76
N ILE A 143 5.92 -25.23 -17.06
CA ILE A 143 6.59 -25.35 -18.37
C ILE A 143 7.53 -26.58 -18.42
N HIS A 144 7.82 -27.20 -17.28
CA HIS A 144 8.61 -28.42 -17.14
C HIS A 144 7.75 -29.59 -16.65
#